data_AF-A0A1I1V2A2-F1
#
_entry.id   AF-A0A1I1V2A2-F1
#
_cell.length_a   1.000
_cell.length_b   1.000
_cell.length_c   1.000
_cell.angle_alpha   90.00
_cell.angle_beta   90.00
_cell.angle_gamma   90.00
#
_symmetry.space_group_name_H-M   'P 1'
#
loop_
_entity.id
_entity.type
_entity.pdbx_description
1 polymer ?
#
loop_
_entity_poly.entity_id
_entity_poly.type
_entity_poly.pdbx_seq_one_letter_code
_entity_poly.pdbx_strand_id
1 'polypeptide(L)'
;MPLRRAVPFVLALSITTACGGEAKKAEPEVKAEEPKKVEDDAIAKRRAEREAKAKAEKDAEDARIAAVNALATLPPKLPKDIKKACDAVADAQLKFFERMFEGPELEKLKAAQGTQRPMTINGCTGLGSIEAAACQVAALDAATDKTLKSSISDIMRVCIEKYAKPAG
;
A
#
# COMPACT_ATOMS: atom_id res chain seq x y z
N MET A 1 18.29 -26.95 -32.49
CA MET A 1 19.06 -26.02 -33.34
C MET A 1 19.07 -24.63 -32.69
N PRO A 2 20.21 -24.16 -32.14
CA PRO A 2 20.32 -22.79 -31.63
C PRO A 2 20.83 -21.85 -32.71
N LEU A 3 20.13 -20.74 -32.97
CA LEU A 3 20.63 -19.68 -33.86
C LEU A 3 20.77 -18.37 -33.08
N ARG A 4 22.03 -17.94 -32.95
CA ARG A 4 22.47 -16.73 -32.26
C ARG A 4 22.02 -15.49 -33.02
N ARG A 5 21.75 -14.40 -32.28
CA ARG A 5 22.26 -13.07 -32.64
C ARG A 5 22.34 -12.17 -31.42
N ALA A 6 23.55 -11.73 -31.10
CA ALA A 6 23.81 -10.70 -30.11
C ALA A 6 24.26 -9.42 -30.86
N VAL A 7 23.79 -8.26 -30.41
CA VAL A 7 24.40 -6.95 -30.72
C VAL A 7 24.26 -6.07 -29.47
N PRO A 8 25.36 -5.57 -28.89
CA PRO A 8 25.33 -4.57 -27.82
C PRO A 8 25.25 -3.15 -28.41
N PHE A 9 24.66 -2.19 -27.70
CA PHE A 9 24.76 -0.77 -28.06
C PHE A 9 25.20 0.12 -26.90
N VAL A 10 26.53 0.23 -26.82
CA VAL A 10 27.39 1.32 -26.35
C VAL A 10 26.74 2.49 -25.58
N LEU A 11 27.24 2.68 -24.36
CA LEU A 11 27.15 3.87 -23.53
C LEU A 11 27.88 5.06 -24.19
N ALA A 12 27.21 6.20 -24.40
CA ALA A 12 27.84 7.42 -24.92
C ALA A 12 27.90 8.52 -23.83
N LEU A 13 29.10 8.77 -23.32
CA LEU A 13 29.38 9.75 -22.27
C LEU A 13 29.97 11.04 -22.89
N SER A 14 29.15 12.08 -23.03
CA SER A 14 29.60 13.34 -23.65
C SER A 14 30.32 14.26 -22.65
N ILE A 15 31.63 14.08 -22.50
CA ILE A 15 32.52 15.05 -21.86
C ILE A 15 33.15 15.91 -22.96
N THR A 16 32.88 17.21 -22.97
CA THR A 16 33.62 18.18 -23.79
C THR A 16 34.25 19.25 -22.90
N THR A 17 35.51 19.02 -22.53
CA THR A 17 36.41 20.05 -22.00
C THR A 17 37.14 20.74 -23.16
N ALA A 18 37.06 22.06 -23.23
CA ALA A 18 37.97 22.87 -24.05
C ALA A 18 38.27 24.18 -23.33
N CYS A 19 39.46 24.26 -22.73
CA CYS A 19 40.02 25.49 -22.19
C CYS A 19 41.11 25.97 -23.16
N GLY A 20 41.03 27.23 -23.57
CA GLY A 20 42.00 27.90 -24.43
C GLY A 20 41.56 29.34 -24.57
N GLY A 21 42.38 30.29 -24.12
CA GLY A 21 41.95 31.68 -24.01
C GLY A 21 43.04 32.66 -24.37
N GLU A 22 42.66 33.94 -24.51
CA GLU A 22 43.55 35.09 -24.41
C GLU A 22 42.79 36.34 -23.92
N ALA A 23 43.54 37.27 -23.33
CA ALA A 23 43.11 38.46 -22.58
C ALA A 23 42.26 39.48 -23.40
N LYS A 24 41.47 40.42 -22.85
CA LYS A 24 41.62 41.43 -21.75
C LYS A 24 40.20 41.99 -21.43
N LYS A 25 39.86 42.83 -20.41
CA LYS A 25 40.53 43.59 -19.31
C LYS A 25 39.46 43.94 -18.23
N ALA A 26 39.89 44.52 -17.11
CA ALA A 26 39.17 45.41 -16.17
C ALA A 26 38.16 44.79 -15.17
N GLU A 27 38.61 44.71 -13.92
CA GLU A 27 37.77 44.62 -12.71
C GLU A 27 37.05 45.96 -12.44
N PRO A 28 35.98 45.95 -11.62
CA PRO A 28 36.22 46.36 -10.24
C PRO A 28 35.61 45.46 -9.15
N GLU A 29 36.28 45.50 -8.00
CA GLU A 29 35.84 45.21 -6.62
C GLU A 29 35.07 43.92 -6.27
N VAL A 30 35.72 43.17 -5.38
CA VAL A 30 35.20 42.02 -4.66
C VAL A 30 34.05 42.42 -3.72
N LYS A 31 32.90 41.75 -3.87
CA LYS A 31 32.15 41.23 -2.71
C LYS A 31 31.96 39.73 -2.87
N ALA A 32 32.78 38.97 -2.15
CA ALA A 32 32.50 37.58 -1.84
C ALA A 32 31.47 37.50 -0.70
N GLU A 33 30.87 36.31 -0.54
CA GLU A 33 29.94 35.94 0.55
C GLU A 33 28.54 36.64 0.44
N GLU A 34 27.39 35.96 0.43
CA GLU A 34 27.03 34.55 0.68
C GLU A 34 25.85 34.12 -0.23
N PRO A 35 25.96 32.99 -0.97
CA PRO A 35 24.75 32.22 -1.32
C PRO A 35 24.83 30.72 -0.95
N LYS A 36 26.02 30.14 -0.78
CA LYS A 36 26.18 28.68 -0.56
C LYS A 36 25.49 28.16 0.70
N LYS A 37 25.66 28.83 1.85
CA LYS A 37 25.02 28.41 3.12
C LYS A 37 23.49 28.32 3.00
N VAL A 38 22.87 29.25 2.28
CA VAL A 38 21.40 29.32 2.15
C VAL A 38 20.85 28.16 1.32
N GLU A 39 21.57 27.72 0.27
CA GLU A 39 21.19 26.52 -0.49
C GLU A 39 21.45 25.23 0.29
N ASP A 40 22.58 25.12 0.99
CA ASP A 40 22.90 23.95 1.82
C ASP A 40 21.89 23.77 2.97
N ASP A 41 21.53 24.84 3.68
CA ASP A 41 20.52 24.81 4.75
C ASP A 41 19.12 24.45 4.22
N ALA A 42 18.74 24.98 3.05
CA ALA A 42 17.47 24.64 2.40
C ALA A 42 17.42 23.18 1.93
N ILE A 43 18.53 22.63 1.45
CA ILE A 43 18.65 21.21 1.07
C ILE A 43 18.62 20.32 2.32
N ALA A 44 19.34 20.68 3.38
CA ALA A 44 19.34 19.95 4.65
C ALA A 44 17.94 19.90 5.27
N LYS A 45 17.24 21.04 5.33
CA LYS A 45 15.84 21.10 5.80
C LYS A 45 14.91 20.22 4.96
N ARG A 46 15.01 20.27 3.63
CA ARG A 46 14.21 19.41 2.73
C ARG A 46 14.52 17.92 2.87
N ARG A 47 15.75 17.53 3.23
CA ARG A 47 16.10 16.13 3.55
C ARG A 47 15.47 15.70 4.87
N ALA A 48 15.64 16.50 5.93
CA ALA A 48 15.03 16.24 7.23
C ALA A 48 13.48 16.15 7.15
N GLU A 49 12.82 17.03 6.38
CA GLU A 49 11.37 16.96 6.13
C GLU A 49 10.95 15.68 5.40
N ARG A 50 11.73 15.22 4.41
CA ARG A 50 11.48 13.96 3.69
C ARG A 50 11.69 12.74 4.59
N GLU A 51 12.75 12.72 5.38
CA GLU A 51 13.06 11.63 6.31
C GLU A 51 12.03 11.54 7.42
N ALA A 52 11.61 12.68 7.98
CA ALA A 52 10.52 12.75 8.97
C ALA A 52 9.19 12.28 8.37
N LYS A 53 8.84 12.69 7.14
CA LYS A 53 7.62 12.25 6.47
C LYS A 53 7.65 10.76 6.13
N ALA A 54 8.75 10.26 5.57
CA ALA A 54 8.91 8.84 5.25
C ALA A 54 8.88 7.96 6.51
N LYS A 55 9.47 8.43 7.62
CA LYS A 55 9.36 7.75 8.90
C LYS A 55 7.91 7.75 9.42
N ALA A 56 7.22 8.89 9.40
CA ALA A 56 5.83 8.97 9.84
C ALA A 56 4.88 8.12 8.98
N GLU A 57 5.10 8.07 7.66
CA GLU A 57 4.36 7.18 6.74
C GLU A 57 4.61 5.71 7.06
N LYS A 58 5.87 5.33 7.31
CA LYS A 58 6.22 3.95 7.70
C LYS A 58 5.65 3.59 9.08
N ASP A 59 5.84 4.43 10.09
CA ASP A 59 5.33 4.18 11.45
C ASP A 59 3.79 4.04 11.44
N ALA A 60 3.09 4.80 10.59
CA ALA A 60 1.65 4.66 10.37
C ALA A 60 1.27 3.38 9.60
N GLU A 61 2.05 2.96 8.61
CA GLU A 61 1.84 1.69 7.91
C GLU A 61 2.10 0.48 8.83
N ASP A 62 3.19 0.48 9.59
CA ASP A 62 3.52 -0.56 10.57
C ASP A 62 2.41 -0.65 11.65
N ALA A 63 1.89 0.49 12.13
CA ALA A 63 0.75 0.52 13.05
C ALA A 63 -0.54 -0.02 12.42
N ARG A 64 -0.83 0.32 11.16
CA ARG A 64 -1.98 -0.22 10.39
C ARG A 64 -1.87 -1.73 10.23
N ILE A 65 -0.69 -2.24 9.88
CA ILE A 65 -0.42 -3.67 9.74
C ILE A 65 -0.55 -4.40 11.09
N ALA A 66 -0.08 -3.79 12.19
CA ALA A 66 -0.25 -4.35 13.53
C ALA A 66 -1.73 -4.43 13.95
N ALA A 67 -2.51 -3.37 13.69
CA ALA A 67 -3.95 -3.34 13.96
C ALA A 67 -4.71 -4.41 13.15
N VAL A 68 -4.43 -4.54 11.86
CA VAL A 68 -5.00 -5.61 11.02
C VAL A 68 -4.63 -7.01 11.54
N ASN A 69 -3.37 -7.22 11.96
CA ASN A 69 -2.93 -8.49 12.53
C ASN A 69 -3.62 -8.84 13.85
N ALA A 70 -3.93 -7.85 14.68
CA ALA A 70 -4.65 -8.03 15.94
C ALA A 70 -6.14 -8.38 15.73
N LEU A 71 -6.76 -7.87 14.65
CA LEU A 71 -8.15 -8.20 14.30
C LEU A 71 -8.33 -9.63 13.79
N ALA A 72 -7.30 -10.19 13.14
CA ALA A 72 -7.35 -11.52 12.54
C ALA A 72 -7.27 -12.65 13.59
N THR A 73 -8.40 -12.88 14.26
CA THR A 73 -8.64 -13.87 15.32
C THR A 73 -9.87 -14.73 14.99
N LEU A 74 -9.89 -15.98 15.47
CA LEU A 74 -11.07 -16.84 15.29
C LEU A 74 -12.14 -16.56 16.36
N PRO A 75 -13.43 -16.48 15.98
CA PRO A 75 -14.51 -16.47 16.95
C PRO A 75 -14.62 -17.82 17.69
N PRO A 76 -15.12 -17.86 18.93
CA PRO A 76 -15.20 -19.08 19.74
C PRO A 76 -16.19 -20.14 19.20
N LYS A 77 -16.99 -19.79 18.18
CA LYS A 77 -17.91 -20.69 17.49
C LYS A 77 -17.71 -20.52 15.99
N LEU A 78 -17.24 -21.57 15.33
CA LEU A 78 -17.09 -21.61 13.88
C LEU A 78 -18.42 -22.00 13.20
N PRO A 79 -18.73 -21.45 12.02
CA PRO A 79 -19.86 -21.91 11.21
C PRO A 79 -19.62 -23.35 10.73
N LYS A 80 -20.69 -24.14 10.59
CA LYS A 80 -20.60 -25.55 10.15
C LYS A 80 -20.66 -25.75 8.64
N ASP A 81 -20.95 -24.70 7.89
CA ASP A 81 -21.21 -24.73 6.45
C ASP A 81 -20.43 -23.62 5.76
N ILE A 82 -19.61 -23.99 4.77
CA ILE A 82 -18.72 -23.07 4.07
C ILE A 82 -19.48 -22.04 3.23
N LYS A 83 -20.63 -22.39 2.63
CA LYS A 83 -21.41 -21.45 1.82
C LYS A 83 -22.00 -20.36 2.72
N LYS A 84 -22.62 -20.75 3.83
CA LYS A 84 -23.13 -19.81 4.86
C LYS A 84 -22.01 -18.96 5.48
N ALA A 85 -20.82 -19.52 5.66
CA ALA A 85 -19.66 -18.76 6.12
C ALA A 85 -19.27 -17.69 5.09
N CYS A 86 -19.21 -18.04 3.80
CA CYS A 86 -18.84 -17.11 2.73
C CYS A 86 -19.92 -16.07 2.38
N ASP A 87 -21.20 -16.41 2.48
CA ASP A 87 -22.29 -15.42 2.48
C ASP A 87 -22.12 -14.42 3.63
N ALA A 88 -21.84 -14.90 4.84
CA ALA A 88 -21.62 -14.03 6.00
C ALA A 88 -20.37 -13.14 5.84
N VAL A 89 -19.29 -13.61 5.19
CA VAL A 89 -18.12 -12.79 4.84
C VAL A 89 -18.52 -11.63 3.93
N ALA A 90 -19.31 -11.88 2.89
CA ALA A 90 -19.72 -10.84 1.96
C ALA A 90 -20.69 -9.83 2.61
N ASP A 91 -21.59 -10.30 3.48
CA ASP A 91 -22.48 -9.44 4.26
C ASP A 91 -21.71 -8.62 5.32
N ALA A 92 -20.67 -9.19 5.94
CA ALA A 92 -19.78 -8.47 6.85
C ALA A 92 -18.91 -7.42 6.13
N GLN A 93 -18.48 -7.70 4.90
CA GLN A 93 -17.80 -6.75 4.03
C GLN A 93 -18.69 -5.56 3.66
N LEU A 94 -19.97 -5.79 3.34
CA LEU A 94 -20.92 -4.69 3.11
C LEU A 94 -21.12 -3.85 4.38
N LYS A 95 -21.33 -4.47 5.55
CA LYS A 95 -21.44 -3.76 6.82
C LYS A 95 -20.18 -2.97 7.17
N PHE A 96 -18.99 -3.50 6.88
CA PHE A 96 -17.74 -2.78 7.02
C PHE A 96 -17.73 -1.53 6.12
N PHE A 97 -18.17 -1.64 4.87
CA PHE A 97 -18.29 -0.47 3.99
C PHE A 97 -19.30 0.56 4.53
N GLU A 98 -20.47 0.13 5.03
CA GLU A 98 -21.46 1.02 5.63
C GLU A 98 -20.97 1.71 6.93
N ARG A 99 -20.07 1.07 7.69
CA ARG A 99 -19.40 1.69 8.85
C ARG A 99 -18.28 2.65 8.44
N MET A 100 -17.53 2.35 7.38
CA MET A 100 -16.29 3.05 7.04
C MET A 100 -16.46 4.18 6.01
N PHE A 101 -17.48 4.10 5.16
CA PHE A 101 -17.70 4.99 4.01
C PHE A 101 -19.05 5.69 4.15
N GLU A 102 -19.14 6.93 3.66
CA GLU A 102 -20.32 7.78 3.76
C GLU A 102 -20.55 8.52 2.43
N GLY A 103 -21.79 8.98 2.21
CA GLY A 103 -22.14 9.78 1.03
C GLY A 103 -21.88 9.09 -0.33
N PRO A 104 -21.43 9.82 -1.37
CA PRO A 104 -21.29 9.27 -2.73
C PRO A 104 -20.36 8.06 -2.85
N GLU A 105 -19.40 7.91 -1.95
CA GLU A 105 -18.46 6.79 -1.95
C GLU A 105 -19.14 5.49 -1.48
N LEU A 106 -20.00 5.59 -0.45
CA LEU A 106 -20.83 4.47 -0.01
C LEU A 106 -21.84 4.06 -1.09
N GLU A 107 -22.50 5.02 -1.72
CA GLU A 107 -23.46 4.73 -2.81
C GLU A 107 -22.80 4.04 -4.00
N LYS A 108 -21.56 4.42 -4.35
CA LYS A 108 -20.76 3.72 -5.37
C LYS A 108 -20.43 2.28 -4.94
N LEU A 109 -20.07 2.05 -3.67
CA LEU A 109 -19.81 0.72 -3.14
C LEU A 109 -21.07 -0.16 -3.07
N LYS A 110 -22.23 0.45 -2.78
CA LYS A 110 -23.54 -0.21 -2.81
C LYS A 110 -23.96 -0.59 -4.22
N ALA A 111 -23.82 0.31 -5.19
CA ALA A 111 -24.06 0.02 -6.61
C ALA A 111 -23.16 -1.11 -7.15
N ALA A 112 -21.93 -1.23 -6.64
CA ALA A 112 -21.01 -2.31 -6.98
C ALA A 112 -21.33 -3.67 -6.34
N GLN A 113 -22.26 -3.76 -5.38
CA GLN A 113 -22.54 -5.02 -4.67
C GLN A 113 -23.02 -6.16 -5.58
N GLY A 114 -23.68 -5.84 -6.70
CA GLY A 114 -24.12 -6.83 -7.68
C GLY A 114 -22.98 -7.66 -8.29
N THR A 115 -21.75 -7.14 -8.31
CA THR A 115 -20.55 -7.86 -8.76
C THR A 115 -19.60 -8.22 -7.62
N GLN A 116 -19.49 -7.37 -6.59
CA GLN A 116 -18.63 -7.60 -5.43
C GLN A 116 -19.12 -8.78 -4.57
N ARG A 117 -20.41 -8.85 -4.22
CA ARG A 117 -20.93 -9.92 -3.35
C ARG A 117 -20.70 -11.33 -3.94
N PRO A 118 -21.01 -11.62 -5.23
CA PRO A 118 -20.67 -12.91 -5.84
C PRO A 118 -19.16 -13.18 -5.90
N MET A 119 -18.33 -12.17 -6.18
CA MET A 119 -16.87 -12.32 -6.24
C MET A 119 -16.29 -12.73 -4.88
N THR A 120 -16.72 -12.06 -3.80
CA THR A 120 -16.29 -12.38 -2.43
C THR A 120 -16.73 -13.78 -2.00
N ILE A 121 -17.97 -14.17 -2.31
CA ILE A 121 -18.47 -15.54 -2.01
C ILE A 121 -17.68 -16.59 -2.78
N ASN A 122 -17.42 -16.37 -4.07
CA ASN A 122 -16.67 -17.31 -4.91
C ASN A 122 -15.20 -17.42 -4.46
N GLY A 123 -14.55 -16.30 -4.12
CA GLY A 123 -13.19 -16.29 -3.58
C GLY A 123 -13.10 -17.03 -2.24
N CYS A 124 -13.99 -16.72 -1.30
CA CYS A 124 -14.08 -17.43 -0.01
C CYS A 124 -14.37 -18.93 -0.19
N THR A 125 -15.28 -19.30 -1.09
CA THR A 125 -15.64 -20.71 -1.35
C THR A 125 -14.48 -21.46 -1.99
N GLY A 126 -13.74 -20.82 -2.91
CA GLY A 126 -12.55 -21.37 -3.56
C GLY A 126 -11.37 -21.61 -2.61
N LEU A 127 -11.29 -20.85 -1.51
CA LEU A 127 -10.31 -21.08 -0.43
C LEU A 127 -10.67 -22.29 0.46
N GLY A 128 -11.96 -22.67 0.53
CA GLY A 128 -12.44 -23.85 1.27
C GLY A 128 -12.26 -23.82 2.80
N SER A 129 -11.71 -22.76 3.39
CA SER A 129 -11.45 -22.68 4.83
C SER A 129 -12.56 -21.96 5.60
N ILE A 130 -13.30 -22.74 6.41
CA ILE A 130 -14.26 -22.26 7.40
C ILE A 130 -13.58 -21.35 8.43
N GLU A 131 -12.34 -21.65 8.81
CA GLU A 131 -11.57 -20.89 9.80
C GLU A 131 -11.19 -19.51 9.23
N ALA A 132 -10.71 -19.45 7.99
CA ALA A 132 -10.44 -18.18 7.31
C ALA A 132 -11.71 -17.33 7.14
N ALA A 133 -12.82 -17.93 6.72
CA ALA A 133 -14.10 -17.23 6.58
C ALA A 133 -14.61 -16.69 7.94
N ALA A 134 -14.51 -17.48 9.01
CA ALA A 134 -14.91 -17.06 10.36
C ALA A 134 -14.03 -15.92 10.90
N CYS A 135 -12.71 -15.98 10.65
CA CYS A 135 -11.78 -14.89 10.93
C CYS A 135 -12.17 -13.62 10.16
N GLN A 136 -12.47 -13.73 8.86
CA GLN A 136 -12.83 -12.58 8.03
C GLN A 136 -14.08 -11.87 8.55
N VAL A 137 -15.14 -12.60 8.90
CA VAL A 137 -16.34 -12.02 9.53
C VAL A 137 -15.98 -11.30 10.84
N ALA A 138 -15.28 -11.99 11.75
CA ALA A 138 -14.93 -11.43 13.06
C ALA A 138 -14.05 -10.18 12.96
N ALA A 139 -13.04 -10.20 12.07
CA ALA A 139 -12.12 -9.09 11.85
C ALA A 139 -12.81 -7.89 11.18
N LEU A 140 -13.70 -8.11 10.20
CA LEU A 140 -14.47 -7.04 9.56
C LEU A 140 -15.48 -6.39 10.49
N ASP A 141 -16.10 -7.14 11.41
CA ASP A 141 -17.01 -6.60 12.43
C ASP A 141 -16.29 -5.93 13.61
N ALA A 142 -15.09 -6.37 13.97
CA ALA A 142 -14.26 -5.70 14.98
C ALA A 142 -13.53 -4.46 14.44
N ALA A 143 -13.27 -4.38 13.13
CA ALA A 143 -12.68 -3.21 12.48
C ALA A 143 -13.67 -2.03 12.49
N THR A 144 -13.48 -1.13 13.46
CA THR A 144 -14.29 0.08 13.66
C THR A 144 -13.51 1.38 13.53
N ASP A 145 -12.17 1.32 13.54
CA ASP A 145 -11.30 2.48 13.29
C ASP A 145 -11.33 2.88 11.80
N LYS A 146 -11.73 4.13 11.52
CA LYS A 146 -11.77 4.74 10.19
C LYS A 146 -10.41 4.76 9.49
N THR A 147 -9.28 4.67 10.19
CA THR A 147 -7.94 4.52 9.56
C THR A 147 -7.82 3.20 8.77
N LEU A 148 -8.61 2.18 9.11
CA LEU A 148 -8.61 0.88 8.46
C LEU A 148 -9.48 0.82 7.19
N LYS A 149 -10.12 1.92 6.78
CA LYS A 149 -11.01 2.03 5.60
C LYS A 149 -10.43 1.43 4.31
N SER A 150 -9.13 1.59 4.07
CA SER A 150 -8.40 1.03 2.92
C SER A 150 -7.85 -0.38 3.15
N SER A 151 -7.90 -0.90 4.37
CA SER A 151 -7.22 -2.14 4.80
C SER A 151 -8.05 -3.40 4.61
N ILE A 152 -9.21 -3.33 3.93
CA ILE A 152 -10.08 -4.49 3.75
C ILE A 152 -9.36 -5.68 3.09
N SER A 153 -8.55 -5.44 2.06
CA SER A 153 -7.77 -6.49 1.40
C SER A 153 -6.72 -7.10 2.33
N ASP A 154 -6.11 -6.31 3.22
CA ASP A 154 -5.15 -6.80 4.20
C ASP A 154 -5.84 -7.62 5.30
N ILE A 155 -7.02 -7.19 5.80
CA ILE A 155 -7.84 -7.97 6.74
C ILE A 155 -8.18 -9.34 6.15
N MET A 156 -8.67 -9.35 4.90
CA MET A 156 -9.03 -10.57 4.19
C MET A 156 -7.81 -11.49 4.00
N ARG A 157 -6.66 -10.91 3.58
CA ARG A 157 -5.40 -11.61 3.35
C ARG A 157 -4.82 -12.21 4.62
N VAL A 158 -4.73 -11.47 5.72
CA VAL A 158 -4.13 -11.98 6.98
C VAL A 158 -4.97 -13.12 7.57
N CYS A 159 -6.30 -13.07 7.46
CA CYS A 159 -7.14 -14.22 7.83
C CYS A 159 -6.89 -15.45 6.94
N ILE A 160 -6.58 -15.27 5.66
CA ILE A 160 -6.22 -16.37 4.75
C ILE A 160 -4.84 -16.92 5.13
N GLU A 161 -3.82 -16.07 5.27
CA GLU A 161 -2.45 -16.47 5.63
C GLU A 161 -2.37 -17.20 6.97
N LYS A 162 -3.22 -16.85 7.95
CA LYS A 162 -3.27 -17.51 9.26
C LYS A 162 -4.10 -18.81 9.29
N TYR A 163 -5.19 -18.91 8.51
CA TYR A 163 -6.23 -19.92 8.72
C TYR A 163 -6.68 -20.68 7.46
N ALA A 164 -6.26 -20.28 6.26
CA ALA A 164 -6.34 -21.15 5.09
C ALA A 164 -5.09 -22.03 5.08
N LYS A 165 -5.27 -23.35 5.24
CA LYS A 165 -4.19 -24.29 4.97
C LYS A 165 -3.79 -24.17 3.49
N PRO A 166 -2.49 -24.26 3.16
CA PRO A 166 -2.10 -24.39 1.76
C PRO A 166 -2.84 -25.60 1.16
N ALA A 167 -3.44 -25.42 -0.02
CA ALA A 167 -3.94 -26.54 -0.79
C ALA A 167 -2.75 -27.46 -1.10
N GLY A 168 -2.81 -28.68 -0.59
CA GLY A 168 -1.78 -29.72 -0.78
C GLY A 168 -1.84 -30.33 -2.17
#